data_AF-A0A530BET8-F1
#
_entry.id   AF-A0A530BET8-F1
#
_cell.length_a   1.000
_cell.length_b   1.000
_cell.length_c   1.000
_cell.angle_alpha   90.00
_cell.angle_beta   90.00
_cell.angle_gamma   90.00
#
_symmetry.space_group_name_H-M   'P 1'
#
loop_
_entity.id
_entity.type
_entity.pdbx_description
1 polymer ?
#
loop_
_entity_poly.entity_id
_entity_poly.type
_entity_poly.pdbx_seq_one_letter_code
_entity_poly.pdbx_strand_id
1 'polypeptide(L)'
;VKATLGAGQLARFTGLPWRSGGGSAANISDAQAAHETQFALWGSVLAGATLCIHAAGWLEGGLSVSFEKLITDIEALQTVAELCTKTPGDADAIGFEAIAEVQPGGHFFSAAHTMTRYRTAFYEPL
;
A
#
# COMPACT_ATOMS: atom_id res chain seq x y z
N VAL A 1 13.19 7.29 -8.41
CA VAL A 1 11.79 7.79 -8.52
C VAL A 1 11.50 8.47 -9.87
N LYS A 2 12.07 9.64 -10.23
CA LYS A 2 11.74 10.33 -11.51
C LYS A 2 11.93 9.46 -12.75
N ALA A 3 13.04 8.72 -12.83
CA ALA A 3 13.29 7.78 -13.93
C ALA A 3 12.20 6.70 -14.03
N THR A 4 11.75 6.14 -12.90
CA THR A 4 10.66 5.15 -12.84
C THR A 4 9.35 5.72 -13.38
N LEU A 5 8.98 6.95 -12.97
CA LEU A 5 7.78 7.62 -13.44
C LEU A 5 7.81 7.84 -14.96
N GLY A 6 8.94 8.34 -15.48
CA GLY A 6 9.13 8.55 -16.92
C GLY A 6 9.11 7.24 -17.71
N ALA A 7 9.73 6.18 -17.20
CA ALA A 7 9.71 4.87 -17.84
C ALA A 7 8.29 4.28 -17.92
N GLY A 8 7.47 4.45 -16.87
CA GLY A 8 6.07 4.06 -16.88
C GLY A 8 5.23 4.83 -17.89
N GLN A 9 5.48 6.14 -18.05
CA GLN A 9 4.86 6.95 -19.12
C GLN A 9 5.26 6.44 -20.51
N LEU A 10 6.54 6.15 -20.72
CA LEU A 10 7.04 5.63 -21.99
C LEU A 10 6.44 4.26 -22.32
N ALA A 11 6.34 3.36 -21.34
CA ALA A 11 5.74 2.04 -21.54
C ALA A 11 4.25 2.14 -21.96
N ARG A 12 3.48 3.03 -21.33
CA ARG A 12 2.10 3.32 -21.78
C ARG A 12 2.06 3.91 -23.17
N PHE A 13 2.99 4.81 -23.49
CA PHE A 13 3.09 5.40 -24.83
C PHE A 13 3.36 4.36 -25.92
N THR A 14 4.21 3.36 -25.63
CA THR A 14 4.51 2.27 -26.57
C THR A 14 3.50 1.12 -26.51
N GLY A 15 2.53 1.15 -25.59
CA GLY A 15 1.53 0.09 -25.41
C GLY A 15 2.08 -1.22 -24.83
N LEU A 16 3.27 -1.20 -24.23
CA LEU A 16 3.92 -2.38 -23.66
C LEU A 16 3.80 -2.42 -22.13
N PRO A 17 3.75 -3.62 -21.51
CA PRO A 17 3.77 -3.73 -20.05
C PRO A 17 5.10 -3.22 -19.48
N TRP A 18 5.03 -2.61 -18.29
CA TRP A 18 6.19 -2.08 -17.59
C TRP A 18 6.58 -2.95 -16.42
N ARG A 19 7.83 -3.43 -16.41
CA ARG A 19 8.44 -4.06 -15.23
C ARG A 19 9.24 -3.00 -14.46
N SER A 20 8.88 -2.80 -13.20
CA SER A 20 9.62 -1.99 -12.24
C SER A 20 10.32 -2.89 -11.20
N GLY A 21 11.08 -2.27 -10.29
CA GLY A 21 11.78 -2.97 -9.21
C GLY A 21 11.64 -2.25 -7.86
N GLY A 22 11.57 -3.05 -6.80
CA GLY A 22 11.79 -2.62 -5.42
C GLY A 22 13.22 -2.93 -4.95
N GLY A 23 13.40 -2.94 -3.62
CA GLY A 23 14.63 -3.36 -2.96
C GLY A 23 15.27 -2.28 -2.10
N SER A 24 16.29 -2.71 -1.36
CA SER A 24 17.03 -1.92 -0.39
C SER A 24 18.54 -2.17 -0.51
N ALA A 25 19.33 -1.13 -0.28
CA ALA A 25 20.77 -1.16 -0.12
C ALA A 25 21.20 -1.42 1.34
N ALA A 26 20.28 -1.32 2.30
CA ALA A 26 20.57 -1.57 3.71
C ALA A 26 21.01 -3.02 3.95
N ASN A 27 21.88 -3.23 4.95
CA ASN A 27 22.42 -4.55 5.29
C ASN A 27 21.51 -5.37 6.21
N ILE A 28 20.51 -4.73 6.81
CA ILE A 28 19.57 -5.33 7.76
C ILE A 28 18.17 -4.77 7.52
N SER A 29 17.14 -5.42 8.08
CA SER A 29 15.75 -4.95 8.03
C SER A 29 15.50 -3.80 9.04
N ASP A 30 16.10 -2.65 8.78
CA ASP A 30 15.94 -1.43 9.58
C ASP A 30 15.07 -0.37 8.89
N ALA A 31 15.09 0.85 9.45
CA ALA A 31 14.36 1.99 8.90
C ALA A 31 14.83 2.36 7.49
N GLN A 32 16.14 2.27 7.18
CA GLN A 32 16.61 2.52 5.81
C GLN A 32 15.98 1.51 4.85
N ALA A 33 16.00 0.24 5.23
CA ALA A 33 15.45 -0.83 4.40
C ALA A 33 13.96 -0.67 4.13
N ALA A 34 13.19 -0.29 5.15
CA ALA A 34 11.77 0.02 5.04
C ALA A 34 11.52 1.23 4.13
N HIS A 35 12.23 2.34 4.36
CA HIS A 35 12.06 3.57 3.59
C HIS A 35 12.38 3.37 2.11
N GLU A 36 13.53 2.79 1.79
CA GLU A 36 13.94 2.56 0.40
C GLU A 36 12.93 1.69 -0.34
N THR A 37 12.47 0.61 0.30
CA THR A 37 11.50 -0.32 -0.31
C THR A 37 10.14 0.33 -0.50
N GLN A 38 9.63 1.05 0.51
CA GLN A 38 8.34 1.75 0.41
C GLN A 38 8.35 2.83 -0.68
N PHE A 39 9.38 3.66 -0.76
CA PHE A 39 9.45 4.70 -1.80
C PHE A 39 9.67 4.11 -3.21
N ALA A 40 10.39 3.00 -3.34
CA ALA A 40 10.52 2.28 -4.61
C ALA A 40 9.17 1.66 -5.04
N LEU A 41 8.42 1.09 -4.09
CA LEU A 41 7.09 0.54 -4.32
C LEU A 41 6.10 1.62 -4.76
N TRP A 42 6.03 2.74 -4.03
CA TRP A 42 5.20 3.89 -4.42
C TRP A 42 5.60 4.47 -5.78
N GLY A 43 6.90 4.55 -6.07
CA GLY A 43 7.39 4.94 -7.39
C GLY A 43 6.89 4.01 -8.50
N SER A 44 6.79 2.70 -8.23
CA SER A 44 6.28 1.70 -9.17
C SER A 44 4.77 1.80 -9.37
N VAL A 45 4.01 2.00 -8.29
CA VAL A 45 2.55 2.21 -8.32
C VAL A 45 2.20 3.47 -9.12
N LEU A 46 2.81 4.61 -8.76
CA LEU A 46 2.57 5.89 -9.43
C LEU A 46 3.04 5.89 -10.89
N ALA A 47 4.05 5.09 -11.22
CA ALA A 47 4.47 4.88 -12.60
C ALA A 47 3.53 3.98 -13.41
N GLY A 48 2.55 3.31 -12.80
CA GLY A 48 1.68 2.35 -13.46
C GLY A 48 2.42 1.09 -13.92
N ALA A 49 3.33 0.58 -13.08
CA ALA A 49 4.01 -0.68 -13.35
C ALA A 49 3.02 -1.84 -13.46
N THR A 50 3.18 -2.66 -14.49
CA THR A 50 2.40 -3.90 -14.69
C THR A 50 2.90 -5.00 -13.76
N LEU A 51 4.20 -5.03 -13.52
CA LEU A 51 4.85 -6.01 -12.65
C LEU A 51 5.93 -5.31 -11.82
N CYS A 52 5.88 -5.50 -10.50
CA CYS A 52 6.96 -5.11 -9.60
C CYS A 52 7.69 -6.37 -9.15
N ILE A 53 8.96 -6.50 -9.54
CA ILE A 53 9.78 -7.62 -9.06
C ILE A 53 10.70 -7.16 -7.93
N HIS A 54 11.17 -8.11 -7.13
CA HIS A 54 11.95 -7.82 -5.92
C HIS A 54 11.19 -6.92 -4.94
N ALA A 55 9.87 -7.09 -4.90
CA ALA A 55 8.97 -6.30 -4.10
C ALA A 55 9.07 -6.62 -2.60
N ALA A 56 9.67 -7.76 -2.23
CA ALA A 56 9.86 -8.18 -0.85
C ALA A 56 11.17 -8.96 -0.63
N GLY A 57 11.77 -8.79 0.55
CA GLY A 57 12.89 -9.58 1.07
C GLY A 57 14.29 -9.15 0.63
N TRP A 58 14.41 -8.24 -0.35
CA TRP A 58 15.69 -7.81 -0.92
C TRP A 58 16.47 -6.89 0.03
N LEU A 59 17.72 -7.24 0.32
CA LEU A 59 18.69 -6.43 1.08
C LEU A 59 20.04 -6.34 0.35
N GLU A 60 20.96 -5.53 0.91
CA GLU A 60 22.36 -5.42 0.49
C GLU A 60 22.53 -5.15 -1.00
N GLY A 61 21.63 -4.35 -1.59
CA GLY A 61 21.68 -4.02 -3.02
C GLY A 61 21.47 -5.23 -3.93
N GLY A 62 20.90 -6.32 -3.42
CA GLY A 62 20.57 -7.53 -4.16
C GLY A 62 21.48 -8.71 -3.89
N LEU A 63 22.37 -8.59 -2.90
CA LEU A 63 23.26 -9.67 -2.50
C LEU A 63 22.58 -10.70 -1.58
N SER A 64 21.48 -10.32 -0.92
CA SER A 64 20.80 -11.20 0.02
C SER A 64 19.28 -11.09 -0.02
N VAL A 65 18.65 -12.17 0.46
CA VAL A 65 17.23 -12.23 0.79
C VAL A 65 17.11 -12.48 2.28
N SER A 66 16.42 -11.59 3.00
CA SER A 66 16.09 -11.77 4.42
C SER A 66 14.64 -12.17 4.60
N PHE A 67 14.40 -13.15 5.48
CA PHE A 67 13.05 -13.61 5.81
C PHE A 67 12.31 -12.61 6.69
N GLU A 68 13.00 -11.93 7.61
CA GLU A 68 12.43 -10.84 8.41
C GLU A 68 12.01 -9.68 7.50
N LYS A 69 12.88 -9.33 6.53
CA LYS A 69 12.59 -8.31 5.53
C LYS A 69 11.44 -8.71 4.61
N LEU A 70 11.29 -10.00 4.30
CA LEU A 70 10.17 -10.52 3.54
C LEU A 70 8.85 -10.20 4.26
N ILE A 71 8.75 -10.49 5.55
CA ILE A 71 7.53 -10.22 6.33
C ILE A 71 7.24 -8.72 6.40
N THR A 72 8.25 -7.88 6.70
CA THR A 72 8.04 -6.43 6.80
C THR A 72 7.71 -5.79 5.46
N ASP A 73 8.20 -6.34 4.34
CA ASP A 73 7.82 -5.87 3.00
C ASP A 73 6.41 -6.31 2.59
N ILE A 74 5.97 -7.50 3.02
CA ILE A 74 4.60 -7.95 2.75
C ILE A 74 3.59 -6.98 3.39
N GLU A 75 3.87 -6.42 4.57
CA GLU A 75 3.01 -5.40 5.20
C GLU A 75 2.81 -4.17 4.29
N ALA A 76 3.90 -3.66 3.69
CA ALA A 76 3.82 -2.55 2.74
C ALA A 76 3.07 -2.95 1.45
N LEU A 77 3.28 -4.18 0.96
CA LEU A 77 2.59 -4.69 -0.22
C LEU A 77 1.09 -4.89 0.01
N GLN A 78 0.70 -5.37 1.19
CA GLN A 78 -0.70 -5.54 1.56
C GLN A 78 -1.41 -4.19 1.68
N THR A 79 -0.77 -3.19 2.28
CA THR A 79 -1.31 -1.82 2.32
C THR A 79 -1.55 -1.26 0.91
N VAL A 80 -0.64 -1.51 -0.03
CA VAL A 80 -0.82 -1.11 -1.44
C VAL A 80 -1.92 -1.93 -2.13
N ALA A 81 -2.01 -3.23 -1.85
CA ALA A 81 -3.06 -4.09 -2.39
C ALA A 81 -4.45 -3.66 -1.91
N GLU A 82 -4.58 -3.30 -0.63
CA GLU A 82 -5.81 -2.78 -0.04
C GLU A 82 -6.25 -1.48 -0.73
N LEU A 83 -5.31 -0.58 -1.02
CA LEU A 83 -5.59 0.66 -1.76
C LEU A 83 -6.09 0.42 -3.20
N CYS A 84 -5.71 -0.71 -3.80
CA CYS A 84 -6.18 -1.10 -5.13
C CYS A 84 -7.58 -1.73 -5.11
N THR A 85 -8.14 -2.01 -3.94
CA THR A 85 -9.53 -2.50 -3.84
C THR A 85 -10.51 -1.39 -4.20
N LYS A 86 -11.69 -1.78 -4.68
CA LYS A 86 -12.73 -0.81 -5.04
C LYS A 86 -13.30 -0.20 -3.76
N THR A 87 -13.26 1.12 -3.63
CA THR A 87 -13.95 1.83 -2.56
C THR A 87 -15.46 1.54 -2.61
N PRO A 88 -16.06 0.98 -1.54
CA PRO A 88 -17.51 0.77 -1.47
C PRO A 88 -18.25 2.10 -1.56
N GLY A 89 -19.41 2.09 -2.22
CA GLY A 89 -20.26 3.29 -2.41
C GLY A 89 -21.71 3.05 -2.02
N ASP A 90 -21.97 2.02 -1.19
CA ASP A 90 -23.30 1.74 -0.64
C ASP A 90 -23.66 2.70 0.51
N ALA A 91 -24.91 2.65 0.95
CA ALA A 91 -25.44 3.57 1.97
C ALA A 91 -24.65 3.50 3.28
N ASP A 92 -24.24 2.30 3.69
CA ASP A 92 -23.44 2.13 4.91
C ASP A 92 -22.03 2.70 4.72
N ALA A 93 -21.39 2.48 3.57
CA ALA A 93 -20.08 3.06 3.27
C ALA A 93 -20.10 4.59 3.26
N ILE A 94 -21.20 5.19 2.82
CA ILE A 94 -21.40 6.65 2.85
C ILE A 94 -21.66 7.14 4.28
N GLY A 95 -22.39 6.38 5.11
CA GLY A 95 -22.50 6.62 6.55
C GLY A 95 -23.41 7.77 6.99
N PHE A 96 -24.38 8.19 6.15
CA PHE A 96 -25.28 9.30 6.51
C PHE A 96 -26.14 9.03 7.74
N GLU A 97 -26.54 7.78 8.00
CA GLU A 97 -27.30 7.42 9.21
C GLU A 97 -26.47 7.63 10.47
N ALA A 98 -25.18 7.25 10.44
CA ALA A 98 -24.27 7.50 11.55
C ALA A 98 -24.13 9.01 11.82
N ILE A 99 -24.00 9.83 10.77
CA ILE A 99 -23.91 11.29 10.90
C ILE A 99 -25.18 11.87 11.54
N ALA A 100 -26.36 11.35 11.20
CA ALA A 100 -27.62 11.79 11.80
C ALA A 100 -27.77 11.35 13.28
N GLU A 101 -27.20 10.20 13.65
CA GLU A 101 -27.19 9.67 15.01
C GLU A 101 -26.39 10.56 15.98
N VAL A 102 -25.25 11.08 15.53
CA VAL A 102 -24.29 11.81 16.39
C VAL A 102 -24.50 13.32 16.32
N GLN A 103 -24.82 13.95 17.46
CA GLN A 103 -24.95 15.40 17.55
C GLN A 103 -23.61 16.13 17.33
N PRO A 104 -23.62 17.41 16.87
CA PRO A 104 -22.41 18.20 16.72
C PRO A 104 -21.55 18.22 18.00
N GLY A 105 -20.27 17.89 17.87
CA GLY A 105 -19.33 17.78 18.99
C GLY A 105 -19.28 16.40 19.66
N GLY A 106 -20.08 15.42 19.21
CA GLY A 106 -20.02 14.02 19.65
C GLY A 106 -18.90 13.20 18.98
N HIS A 107 -18.93 11.89 19.20
CA HIS A 107 -17.99 10.93 18.59
C HIS A 107 -18.72 9.67 18.07
N PHE A 108 -18.09 8.94 17.16
CA PHE A 108 -18.69 7.76 16.51
C PHE A 108 -18.33 6.41 17.14
N PHE A 109 -17.45 6.36 18.14
CA PHE A 109 -16.99 5.08 18.70
C PHE A 109 -18.09 4.16 19.22
N SER A 110 -19.21 4.71 19.70
CA SER A 110 -20.38 3.96 20.18
C SER A 110 -21.57 3.99 19.21
N ALA A 111 -21.42 4.60 18.03
CA ALA A 111 -22.49 4.67 17.04
C ALA A 111 -22.83 3.25 16.56
N ALA A 112 -24.11 2.98 16.29
CA ALA A 112 -24.56 1.65 15.86
C ALA A 112 -23.80 1.16 14.61
N HIS A 113 -23.54 2.09 13.68
CA HIS A 113 -22.75 1.83 12.47
C HIS A 113 -21.32 1.36 12.77
N THR A 114 -20.63 1.99 13.73
CA THR A 114 -19.28 1.56 14.13
C THR A 114 -19.32 0.24 14.87
N MET A 115 -20.24 0.07 15.84
CA MET A 115 -20.33 -1.15 16.65
C MET A 115 -20.63 -2.40 15.83
N THR A 116 -21.32 -2.28 14.70
CA THR A 116 -21.63 -3.40 13.81
C THR A 116 -20.47 -3.76 12.86
N ARG A 117 -19.50 -2.84 12.64
CA ARG A 117 -18.48 -2.97 11.57
C ARG A 117 -17.03 -2.88 12.04
N TYR A 118 -16.75 -2.43 13.26
CA TYR A 118 -15.40 -2.07 13.70
C TYR A 118 -14.35 -3.19 13.54
N ARG A 119 -14.77 -4.46 13.55
CA ARG A 119 -13.88 -5.62 13.38
C ARG A 119 -13.43 -5.85 11.94
N THR A 120 -14.17 -5.32 10.96
CA THR A 120 -13.97 -5.64 9.53
C THR A 120 -13.87 -4.40 8.65
N ALA A 121 -14.13 -3.21 9.20
CA ALA A 121 -14.12 -1.96 8.44
C ALA A 121 -12.73 -1.41 8.13
N PHE A 122 -11.70 -1.91 8.82
CA PHE A 122 -10.33 -1.42 8.70
C PHE A 122 -9.41 -2.53 8.19
N TYR A 123 -8.38 -2.12 7.47
CA TYR A 123 -7.25 -2.98 7.15
C TYR A 123 -6.65 -3.57 8.43
N GLU A 124 -6.42 -4.87 8.42
CA GLU A 124 -5.75 -5.62 9.49
C GLU A 124 -4.28 -5.82 9.09
N PRO A 125 -3.33 -5.17 9.79
CA PRO A 125 -1.90 -5.42 9.59
C PRO A 125 -1.53 -6.88 9.86
N LEU A 126 -0.43 -7.33 9.26
CA LEU A 126 0.16 -8.66 9.47
C LEU A 126 0.56 -8.95 10.92
#